data_AF-A0A838I172-F1
#
_entry.id   AF-A0A838I172-F1
#
_cell.length_a   1.000
_cell.length_b   1.000
_cell.length_c   1.000
_cell.angle_alpha   90.00
_cell.angle_beta   90.00
_cell.angle_gamma   90.00
#
_symmetry.space_group_name_H-M   'P 1'
#
loop_
_entity.id
_entity.type
_entity.pdbx_description
1 polymer ?
#
loop_
_entity_poly.entity_id
_entity_poly.type
_entity_poly.pdbx_seq_one_letter_code
_entity_poly.pdbx_strand_id
1 'polypeptide(L)'
;AHGHWRGRRWWSLRAPARYADEALAGRSTTSGEELPDDETRRTERLMLGLRLTAGVDRADVEPLDEAVVDGLALAGLLEAGSRLRLTPAGRPLAGAVILRLLS
;
A
#
# COMPACT_ATOMS: atom_id res chain seq x y z
N ALA A 1 -13.07 10.92 8.98
CA ALA A 1 -13.21 9.51 8.56
C ALA A 1 -12.63 9.36 7.15
N HIS A 2 -12.04 8.20 6.84
CA HIS A 2 -11.59 7.82 5.49
C HIS A 2 -12.40 6.60 5.04
N GLY A 3 -12.75 6.55 3.77
CA GLY A 3 -13.41 5.40 3.16
C GLY A 3 -12.69 4.94 1.90
N HIS A 4 -12.81 3.64 1.61
CA HIS A 4 -12.26 3.01 0.43
C HIS A 4 -13.25 2.00 -0.15
N TRP A 5 -13.57 2.13 -1.43
CA TRP A 5 -14.49 1.24 -2.12
C TRP A 5 -14.16 1.19 -3.61
N ARG A 6 -13.99 -0.02 -4.16
CA ARG A 6 -13.69 -0.25 -5.59
C ARG A 6 -12.54 0.61 -6.12
N GLY A 7 -11.50 0.81 -5.32
CA GLY A 7 -10.33 1.62 -5.70
C GLY A 7 -10.58 3.14 -5.67
N ARG A 8 -11.73 3.61 -5.18
CA ARG A 8 -11.95 5.02 -4.83
C ARG A 8 -11.64 5.22 -3.36
N ARG A 9 -10.90 6.27 -3.04
CA ARG A 9 -10.67 6.74 -1.67
C ARG A 9 -11.35 8.07 -1.47
N TRP A 10 -11.92 8.27 -0.30
CA TRP A 10 -12.53 9.56 0.06
C TRP A 10 -12.31 9.86 1.53
N TRP A 11 -12.35 11.14 1.86
CA TRP A 11 -12.27 11.62 3.24
C TRP A 11 -13.38 12.61 3.53
N SER A 12 -13.88 12.53 4.75
CA SER A 12 -14.95 13.40 5.21
C SER A 12 -14.45 14.79 5.61
N LEU A 13 -15.37 15.74 5.74
CA LEU A 13 -15.14 17.03 6.39
C LEU A 13 -14.38 16.85 7.70
N ARG A 14 -13.28 17.61 7.85
CA ARG A 14 -12.43 17.54 9.04
C ARG A 14 -13.10 18.13 10.28
N ALA A 15 -13.93 19.16 10.11
CA ALA A 15 -14.61 19.85 11.21
C ALA A 15 -15.80 19.01 11.74
N PRO A 16 -15.75 18.50 12.98
CA PRO A 16 -16.78 17.58 13.49
C PRO A 16 -18.18 18.19 13.55
N ALA A 17 -18.31 19.46 13.93
CA ALA A 17 -19.60 20.16 13.98
C ALA A 17 -20.24 20.24 12.59
N ARG A 18 -19.47 20.74 11.59
CA ARG A 18 -19.94 20.82 10.21
C ARG A 18 -20.24 19.44 9.62
N TYR A 19 -19.44 18.42 9.95
CA TYR A 19 -19.73 17.04 9.54
C TYR A 19 -21.10 16.60 10.06
N ALA A 20 -21.40 16.84 11.35
CA ALA A 20 -22.67 16.45 11.96
C ALA A 20 -23.85 17.20 11.33
N ASP A 21 -23.72 18.50 11.10
CA ASP A 21 -24.76 19.32 10.47
C ASP A 21 -25.09 18.84 9.05
N GLU A 22 -24.06 18.57 8.24
CA GLU A 22 -24.24 18.05 6.88
C GLU A 22 -24.85 16.64 6.89
N ALA A 23 -24.39 15.77 7.78
CA ALA A 23 -24.90 14.40 7.90
C ALA A 23 -26.37 14.36 8.33
N LEU A 24 -26.74 15.14 9.36
CA LEU A 24 -28.13 15.22 9.85
C LEU A 24 -29.06 15.85 8.81
N ALA A 25 -28.54 16.74 7.97
CA ALA A 25 -29.29 17.30 6.85
C ALA A 25 -29.30 16.41 5.60
N GLY A 26 -28.76 15.19 5.66
CA GLY A 26 -28.72 14.24 4.53
C GLY A 26 -27.83 14.68 3.36
N ARG A 27 -26.90 15.62 3.59
CA ARG A 27 -25.97 16.13 2.59
C ARG A 27 -24.65 15.34 2.61
N SER A 28 -23.88 15.47 1.54
CA SER A 28 -22.58 14.80 1.43
C SER A 28 -21.62 15.33 2.48
N THR A 29 -21.00 14.43 3.23
CA THR A 29 -19.91 14.75 4.15
C THR A 29 -18.53 14.61 3.51
N THR A 30 -18.46 14.22 2.23
CA THR A 30 -17.20 14.04 1.51
C THR A 30 -16.55 15.39 1.25
N SER A 31 -15.35 15.59 1.79
CA SER A 31 -14.55 16.80 1.59
C SER A 31 -13.56 16.66 0.43
N GLY A 32 -13.29 15.45 -0.01
CA GLY A 32 -12.44 15.16 -1.15
C GLY A 32 -12.36 13.68 -1.41
N GLU A 33 -11.93 13.35 -2.62
CA GLU A 33 -11.79 11.99 -3.10
C GLU A 33 -10.63 11.87 -4.08
N GLU A 34 -10.15 10.65 -4.25
CA GLU A 34 -9.18 10.31 -5.28
C GLU A 34 -9.46 8.91 -5.84
N LEU A 35 -9.06 8.76 -7.10
CA LEU A 35 -9.01 7.49 -7.81
C LEU A 35 -7.53 7.23 -8.13
N PRO A 36 -6.84 6.41 -7.31
CA PRO A 36 -5.44 6.12 -7.54
C PRO A 36 -5.31 5.37 -8.88
N ASP A 37 -4.33 5.77 -9.66
CA ASP A 37 -3.95 5.07 -10.89
C ASP A 37 -3.33 3.70 -10.59
N ASP A 38 -3.08 2.92 -11.65
CA ASP A 38 -2.59 1.56 -11.50
C ASP A 38 -1.20 1.50 -10.87
N GLU A 39 -0.35 2.49 -11.11
CA GLU A 39 0.99 2.61 -10.52
C GLU A 39 0.92 2.86 -9.01
N THR A 40 0.06 3.78 -8.57
CA THR A 40 -0.18 4.07 -7.15
C THR A 40 -0.74 2.83 -6.46
N ARG A 41 -1.69 2.13 -7.09
CA ARG A 41 -2.27 0.88 -6.55
C ARG A 41 -1.23 -0.23 -6.45
N ARG A 42 -0.35 -0.36 -7.45
CA ARG A 42 0.76 -1.32 -7.45
C ARG A 42 1.73 -1.04 -6.30
N THR A 43 2.14 0.21 -6.15
CA THR A 43 3.01 0.67 -5.06
C THR A 43 2.40 0.35 -3.71
N GLU A 44 1.12 0.65 -3.52
CA GLU A 44 0.40 0.33 -2.27
C GLU A 44 0.31 -1.16 -2.01
N ARG A 45 0.03 -1.98 -3.03
CA ARG A 45 0.03 -3.45 -2.90
C ARG A 45 1.39 -3.96 -2.42
N LEU A 46 2.49 -3.48 -3.01
CA LEU A 46 3.84 -3.85 -2.58
C LEU A 46 4.11 -3.42 -1.13
N MET A 47 3.85 -2.15 -0.81
CA MET A 47 4.11 -1.58 0.52
C MET A 47 3.31 -2.25 1.63
N LEU A 48 2.03 -2.49 1.41
CA LEU A 48 1.15 -3.11 2.40
C LEU A 48 1.35 -4.62 2.46
N GLY A 49 1.49 -5.27 1.31
CA GLY A 49 1.67 -6.72 1.24
C GLY A 49 2.98 -7.19 1.86
N LEU A 50 4.10 -6.48 1.67
CA LEU A 50 5.38 -6.82 2.32
C LEU A 50 5.36 -6.64 3.85
N ARG A 51 4.39 -5.90 4.41
CA ARG A 51 4.18 -5.80 5.86
C ARG A 51 3.38 -6.98 6.42
N LEU A 52 2.74 -7.77 5.57
CA LEU A 52 2.06 -8.99 5.98
C LEU A 52 3.07 -10.13 6.08
N THR A 53 2.89 -11.01 7.06
CA THR A 53 3.70 -12.24 7.16
C THR A 53 3.54 -13.14 5.94
N ALA A 54 2.40 -13.09 5.25
CA ALA A 54 2.15 -13.80 4.00
C ALA A 54 2.85 -13.15 2.79
N GLY A 55 3.35 -11.91 2.93
CA GLY A 55 3.91 -11.13 1.83
C GLY A 55 2.88 -10.74 0.78
N VAL A 56 3.37 -10.40 -0.41
CA VAL A 56 2.58 -10.02 -1.57
C VAL A 56 2.76 -11.03 -2.70
N ASP A 57 1.71 -11.23 -3.52
CA ASP A 57 1.87 -12.00 -4.75
C ASP A 57 2.78 -11.22 -5.70
N ARG A 58 3.78 -11.89 -6.27
CA ARG A 58 4.73 -11.25 -7.16
C ARG A 58 4.04 -10.69 -8.41
N ALA A 59 3.08 -11.43 -8.97
CA ALA A 59 2.37 -11.04 -10.18
C ALA A 59 1.56 -9.74 -10.00
N ASP A 60 1.11 -9.44 -8.77
CA ASP A 60 0.32 -8.24 -8.46
C ASP A 60 1.17 -6.96 -8.35
N VAL A 61 2.50 -7.11 -8.28
CA VAL A 61 3.47 -6.04 -8.05
C VAL A 61 4.58 -5.99 -9.09
N GLU A 62 4.50 -6.76 -10.17
CA GLU A 62 5.35 -6.55 -11.34
C GLU A 62 5.05 -5.20 -12.03
N PRO A 63 6.00 -4.58 -12.74
CA PRO A 63 7.37 -5.05 -13.00
C PRO A 63 8.33 -4.75 -11.84
N LEU A 64 9.30 -5.63 -11.58
CA LEU A 64 10.38 -5.43 -10.60
C LEU A 64 11.76 -5.51 -11.26
N ASP A 65 12.75 -4.83 -10.69
CA ASP A 65 14.15 -5.06 -11.05
C ASP A 65 14.62 -6.38 -10.40
N GLU A 66 14.79 -7.41 -11.23
CA GLU A 66 15.26 -8.74 -10.81
C GLU A 66 16.62 -8.69 -10.12
N ALA A 67 17.53 -7.80 -10.54
CA ALA A 67 18.84 -7.69 -9.90
C ALA A 67 18.71 -7.16 -8.46
N VAL A 68 17.73 -6.28 -8.22
CA VAL A 68 17.42 -5.80 -6.87
C VAL A 68 16.77 -6.91 -6.05
N VAL A 69 15.80 -7.64 -6.62
CA VAL A 69 15.13 -8.77 -5.96
C VAL A 69 16.15 -9.83 -5.54
N ASP A 70 17.01 -10.25 -6.46
CA ASP A 70 18.05 -11.26 -6.21
C ASP A 70 19.08 -10.76 -5.18
N GLY A 71 19.49 -9.49 -5.27
CA GLY A 71 20.40 -8.89 -4.30
C GLY A 71 19.83 -8.85 -2.88
N LEU A 72 18.52 -8.59 -2.73
CA LEU A 72 17.82 -8.62 -1.44
C LEU A 72 17.64 -10.05 -0.92
N ALA A 73 17.40 -11.00 -1.82
CA ALA A 73 17.29 -12.42 -1.48
C ALA A 73 18.63 -13.01 -1.03
N LEU A 74 19.71 -12.71 -1.75
CA LEU A 74 21.07 -13.11 -1.39
C LEU A 74 21.51 -12.50 -0.04
N ALA A 75 21.09 -11.27 0.24
CA ALA A 75 21.30 -10.63 1.54
C ALA A 75 20.44 -11.22 2.68
N GLY A 76 19.58 -12.20 2.39
CA GLY A 76 18.71 -12.85 3.38
C GLY A 76 17.61 -11.94 3.91
N LEU A 77 17.24 -10.87 3.20
CA LEU A 77 16.21 -9.90 3.61
C LEU A 77 14.85 -10.20 2.99
N LEU A 78 14.83 -10.91 1.86
CA LEU A 78 13.64 -11.20 1.09
C LEU A 78 13.61 -12.67 0.67
N GLU A 79 12.50 -13.34 0.87
CA GLU A 79 12.19 -14.59 0.18
C GLU A 79 11.48 -14.23 -1.12
N ALA A 80 12.09 -14.57 -2.25
CA ALA A 80 11.60 -14.25 -3.58
C ALA A 80 11.17 -15.53 -4.32
N GLY A 81 9.87 -15.83 -4.28
CA GLY A 81 9.25 -16.90 -5.05
C GLY A 81 8.05 -16.38 -5.84
N SER A 82 6.97 -17.17 -5.92
CA SER A 82 5.67 -16.67 -6.39
C SER A 82 5.11 -15.56 -5.49
N ARG A 83 5.58 -15.50 -4.25
CA ARG A 83 5.34 -14.40 -3.32
C ARG A 83 6.65 -13.78 -2.90
N LEU A 84 6.60 -12.47 -2.66
CA LEU A 84 7.68 -11.72 -2.03
C LEU A 84 7.37 -11.56 -0.56
N ARG A 85 8.25 -12.06 0.31
CA ARG A 85 8.08 -12.03 1.77
C ARG A 85 9.34 -11.53 2.46
N LEU A 86 9.19 -10.63 3.43
CA LEU A 86 10.33 -10.28 4.27
C LEU A 86 10.70 -11.45 5.19
N THR A 87 11.98 -11.79 5.22
CA THR A 87 12.53 -12.71 6.22
C THR A 87 12.45 -12.08 7.62
N PRO A 88 12.66 -12.84 8.71
CA PRO A 88 12.78 -12.25 10.04
C PRO A 88 13.83 -11.13 10.11
N ALA A 89 14.95 -11.26 9.38
CA ALA A 89 16.01 -10.24 9.30
C ALA A 89 15.60 -9.03 8.43
N GLY A 90 14.75 -9.22 7.42
CA GLY A 90 14.26 -8.15 6.55
C GLY A 90 13.15 -7.29 7.16
N ARG A 91 12.38 -7.81 8.12
CA ARG A 91 11.23 -7.10 8.72
C ARG A 91 11.58 -5.75 9.36
N PRO A 92 12.65 -5.63 10.17
CA PRO A 92 13.06 -4.33 10.70
C PRO A 92 13.48 -3.33 9.60
N LEU A 93 13.86 -3.83 8.42
CA LEU A 93 14.33 -3.06 7.27
C LEU A 93 13.25 -2.87 6.20
N ALA A 94 11.98 -3.18 6.50
CA ALA A 94 10.89 -3.17 5.52
C ALA A 94 10.85 -1.90 4.66
N GLY A 95 11.02 -0.73 5.29
CA GLY A 95 11.04 0.55 4.57
C GLY A 95 12.17 0.65 3.54
N ALA A 96 13.39 0.24 3.89
CA ALA A 96 14.54 0.26 3.00
C ALA A 96 14.43 -0.77 1.87
N VAL A 97 13.90 -1.96 2.16
CA VAL A 97 13.64 -3.00 1.17
C VAL A 97 12.61 -2.52 0.15
N ILE A 98 11.50 -1.95 0.63
CA ILE A 98 10.44 -1.38 -0.21
C ILE A 98 11.00 -0.28 -1.11
N LEU A 99 11.78 0.66 -0.56
CA LEU A 99 12.36 1.75 -1.34
C LEU A 99 13.24 1.21 -2.48
N ARG A 100 14.08 0.21 -2.21
CA ARG A 100 14.92 -0.43 -3.24
C ARG A 100 14.10 -1.10 -4.35
N LEU A 101 12.98 -1.74 -4.00
CA LEU A 101 12.10 -2.42 -4.97
C LEU A 101 11.24 -1.45 -5.80
N LEU A 102 11.13 -0.19 -5.39
CA LEU A 102 10.38 0.87 -6.09
C LEU A 102 11.28 1.82 -6.90
N SER A 103 12.60 1.77 -6.68
CA SER A 103 13.61 2.52 -7.44
C SER A 103 13.91 1.87 -8.78
#